data_AF-A0A820XAB8-F1
#
_entry.id   AF-A0A820XAB8-F1
#
_cell.length_a   1.000
_cell.length_b   1.000
_cell.length_c   1.000
_cell.angle_alpha   90.00
_cell.angle_beta   90.00
_cell.angle_gamma   90.00
#
_symmetry.space_group_name_H-M   'P 1'
#
loop_
_entity.id
_entity.type
_entity.pdbx_description
1 polymer ?
#
loop_
_entity_poly.entity_id
_entity_poly.type
_entity_poly.pdbx_seq_one_letter_code
_entity_poly.pdbx_strand_id
1 'polypeptide(L)' 'MNHTHFILLDDGTLQSYNIGDYRTRLAKTIANGRAKQNLPIPIVSVLFEGGEDSIRSIYNALRRNIPIIIIN' A
#
# COMPACT_ATOMS: atom_id res chain seq x y z
N MET A 1 8.13 16.48 1.83
CA MET A 1 7.33 17.48 2.59
C MET A 1 6.21 18.13 1.76
N ASN A 2 5.72 17.49 0.68
CA ASN A 2 4.66 18.05 -0.16
C ASN A 2 3.44 17.12 -0.20
N HIS A 3 2.90 16.76 0.97
CA HIS A 3 1.67 15.97 1.06
C HIS A 3 0.48 16.88 1.33
N THR A 4 -0.68 16.55 0.75
CA THR A 4 -1.93 17.28 0.97
C THR A 4 -2.75 16.72 2.14
N HIS A 5 -2.57 15.43 2.45
CA HIS A 5 -3.30 14.71 3.49
C HIS A 5 -2.36 13.79 4.25
N PHE A 6 -2.64 13.59 5.54
CA PHE A 6 -1.88 12.71 6.43
C PHE A 6 -2.81 11.70 7.09
N ILE A 7 -2.35 10.45 7.18
CA ILE A 7 -2.98 9.39 7.97
C ILE A 7 -1.92 8.93 8.97
N LEU A 8 -2.19 9.13 10.25
CA LEU A 8 -1.33 8.69 11.35
C LEU A 8 -1.87 7.36 11.88
N LEU A 9 -0.99 6.38 12.00
CA LEU A 9 -1.31 5.06 12.53
C LEU A 9 -0.72 4.93 13.93
N ASP A 10 -1.52 4.42 14.85
CA ASP A 10 -1.14 4.19 16.22
C ASP A 10 -1.46 2.74 16.60
N ASP A 11 -0.46 2.02 17.11
CA ASP A 11 -0.59 0.68 17.67
C ASP A 11 -0.44 0.68 19.20
N GLY A 12 -0.33 1.86 19.82
CA GLY A 12 -0.15 2.06 21.26
C GLY A 12 1.27 1.80 21.76
N THR A 13 2.21 1.41 20.88
CA THR A 13 3.59 1.12 21.26
C THR A 13 4.54 2.26 20.90
N LEU A 14 5.57 2.47 21.73
CA LEU A 14 6.60 3.48 21.46
C LEU A 14 7.74 2.85 20.66
N GLN A 15 8.18 3.53 19.60
CA GLN A 15 9.32 3.15 18.76
C GLN A 15 9.16 1.83 18.00
N SER A 16 7.93 1.35 17.82
CA SER A 16 7.61 0.25 16.91
C SER A 16 7.36 0.77 15.50
N TYR A 17 7.99 0.14 14.51
CA TYR A 17 7.68 0.33 13.10
C TYR A 17 6.62 -0.68 12.59
N ASN A 18 6.01 -1.46 13.50
CA ASN A 18 5.23 -2.64 13.17
C ASN A 18 3.73 -2.33 12.98
N ILE A 19 3.44 -1.39 12.09
CA ILE A 19 2.07 -0.91 11.78
C ILE A 19 1.29 -1.84 10.83
N GLY A 20 1.78 -3.08 10.67
CA GLY A 20 1.15 -4.13 9.85
C GLY A 20 1.01 -3.77 8.36
N ASP A 21 0.16 -4.49 7.64
CA ASP A 21 -0.07 -4.29 6.21
C ASP A 21 -1.16 -3.23 5.91
N TYR A 22 -1.33 -2.24 6.80
CA TYR A 22 -2.39 -1.23 6.71
C TYR A 22 -2.45 -0.57 5.32
N ARG A 23 -1.30 -0.21 4.75
CA ARG A 23 -1.21 0.40 3.41
C ARG A 23 -1.82 -0.51 2.35
N THR A 24 -1.50 -1.80 2.36
CA THR A 24 -1.99 -2.77 1.39
C THR A 24 -3.48 -3.04 1.57
N ARG A 25 -3.97 -3.09 2.82
CA ARG A 25 -5.40 -3.18 3.13
C ARG A 25 -6.17 -1.97 2.65
N LEU A 26 -5.68 -0.77 2.92
CA LEU A 26 -6.30 0.48 2.50
C LEU A 26 -6.41 0.54 0.97
N ALA A 27 -5.32 0.23 0.25
CA ALA A 27 -5.33 0.16 -1.21
C ALA A 27 -6.38 -0.83 -1.74
N LYS A 28 -6.52 -2.00 -1.10
CA LYS A 28 -7.53 -2.99 -1.50
C LYS A 28 -8.95 -2.51 -1.23
N THR A 29 -9.20 -1.86 -0.10
CA THR A 29 -10.50 -1.27 0.22
C THR A 29 -10.89 -0.23 -0.83
N ILE A 30 -9.94 0.62 -1.26
CA ILE A 30 -10.16 1.58 -2.35
C ILE A 30 -10.48 0.85 -3.66
N ALA A 31 -9.71 -0.19 -4.00
CA ALA A 31 -9.93 -0.97 -5.23
C ALA A 31 -11.30 -1.67 -5.29
N ASN A 32 -11.87 -2.04 -4.13
CA ASN A 32 -13.20 -2.62 -4.04
C ASN A 32 -14.32 -1.58 -4.21
N GLY A 33 -14.00 -0.29 -4.13
CA GLY A 33 -14.90 0.78 -4.52
C GLY A 33 -15.17 0.77 -6.03
N ARG A 34 -16.06 1.66 -6.47
CA ARG A 34 -16.37 1.84 -7.88
C ARG A 34 -16.14 3.27 -8.31
N ALA A 35 -15.46 3.41 -9.45
CA ALA A 35 -15.28 4.68 -10.11
C ALA A 35 -16.55 5.11 -10.85
N LYS A 36 -16.48 6.22 -11.58
CA LYS A 36 -17.54 6.64 -12.49
C LYS A 36 -17.94 5.50 -13.43
N GLN A 37 -19.23 5.41 -13.73
CA GLN A 37 -19.80 4.37 -14.59
C GLN A 37 -19.67 2.94 -14.03
N ASN A 38 -19.56 2.79 -12.70
CA ASN A 38 -19.56 1.49 -12.02
C ASN A 38 -18.33 0.61 -12.34
N LEU A 39 -17.26 1.20 -12.88
CA LEU A 39 -16.03 0.50 -13.23
C LEU A 39 -15.18 0.19 -11.98
N PRO A 40 -14.45 -0.94 -11.97
CA PRO A 40 -13.49 -1.25 -10.91
C PRO A 40 -12.36 -0.23 -10.89
N ILE A 41 -11.86 0.09 -9.70
CA ILE A 41 -10.72 1.02 -9.53
C ILE A 41 -9.42 0.22 -9.70
N PRO A 42 -8.60 0.49 -10.73
CA PRO A 42 -7.32 -0.18 -10.88
C PRO A 42 -6.33 0.30 -9.83
N ILE A 43 -5.53 -0.62 -9.31
CA ILE A 43 -4.43 -0.33 -8.38
C ILE A 43 -3.15 -1.01 -8.86
N VAL A 44 -2.02 -0.33 -8.66
CA VAL A 44 -0.68 -0.82 -8.97
C VAL A 44 0.29 -0.32 -7.91
N SER A 45 1.31 -1.10 -7.59
CA SER A 45 2.43 -0.66 -6.76
C SER A 45 3.68 -0.55 -7.61
N VAL A 46 4.52 0.44 -7.31
CA VAL A 46 5.78 0.68 -8.02
C VAL A 46 6.91 0.64 -7.00
N LEU A 47 7.92 -0.19 -7.28
CA LEU A 47 9.17 -0.25 -6.53
C LEU A 47 10.27 0.37 -7.37
N PHE A 48 11.00 1.33 -6.81
CA PHE A 48 12.20 1.91 -7.41
C PHE A 48 13.44 1.31 -6.73
N GLU A 49 13.75 1.76 -5.52
CA GLU A 49 14.78 1.18 -4.66
C GLU A 49 14.18 0.77 -3.31
N GLY A 50 14.74 -0.26 -2.68
CA GLY A 50 14.24 -0.75 -1.40
C GLY A 50 15.09 -1.83 -0.74
N GLY A 51 15.03 -1.88 0.58
CA GLY A 51 15.63 -2.95 1.40
C GLY A 51 14.65 -4.09 1.68
N GLU A 52 14.96 -4.89 2.70
CA GLU A 52 14.16 -6.06 3.12
C GLU A 52 12.68 -5.71 3.37
N ASP A 53 12.41 -4.58 4.01
CA ASP A 53 11.04 -4.13 4.29
C ASP A 53 10.22 -3.85 3.02
N SER A 54 10.88 -3.39 1.95
CA SER A 54 10.24 -3.18 0.65
C SER A 54 9.87 -4.52 0.01
N ILE A 55 10.74 -5.53 0.13
CA ILE A 55 10.46 -6.90 -0.35
C ILE A 55 9.27 -7.50 0.41
N ARG A 56 9.23 -7.36 1.75
CA ARG A 56 8.09 -7.81 2.57
C ARG A 56 6.79 -7.13 2.17
N SER A 57 6.84 -5.82 1.89
CA SER A 57 5.70 -5.04 1.44
C SER A 57 5.18 -5.50 0.08
N ILE A 58 6.07 -5.77 -0.87
CA ILE A 58 5.74 -6.31 -2.21
C ILE A 58 5.12 -7.69 -2.09
N TYR A 59 5.69 -8.57 -1.26
CA TYR A 59 5.14 -9.90 -1.02
C TYR A 59 3.69 -9.82 -0.53
N ASN A 60 3.39 -8.93 0.42
CA ASN A 60 2.04 -8.70 0.92
C ASN A 60 1.09 -8.15 -0.16
N ALA A 61 1.57 -7.28 -1.05
CA ALA A 61 0.81 -6.74 -2.17
C ALA A 61 0.49 -7.81 -3.22
N LEU A 62 1.47 -8.63 -3.59
CA LEU A 62 1.30 -9.76 -4.52
C LEU A 62 0.28 -10.77 -4.00
N ARG A 63 0.33 -11.14 -2.70
CA ARG A 63 -0.67 -12.04 -2.07
C ARG A 63 -2.10 -11.51 -2.14
N ARG A 64 -2.28 -10.20 -2.36
CA ARG A 64 -3.59 -9.53 -2.49
C ARG A 64 -3.94 -9.22 -3.95
N ASN A 65 -3.22 -9.83 -4.90
CA ASN A 65 -3.35 -9.66 -6.35
C ASN A 65 -3.19 -8.20 -6.80
N ILE A 66 -2.25 -7.48 -6.20
CA ILE A 66 -1.89 -6.12 -6.62
C ILE A 66 -0.67 -6.23 -7.55
N PRO A 67 -0.77 -5.81 -8.83
CA PRO A 67 0.35 -5.81 -9.75
C PRO A 67 1.48 -4.90 -9.26
N ILE A 68 2.72 -5.33 -9.52
CA ILE A 68 3.93 -4.62 -9.11
C ILE A 68 4.77 -4.30 -10.35
N ILE A 69 5.21 -3.06 -10.44
CA ILE A 69 6.20 -2.62 -11.43
C ILE A 69 7.51 -2.38 -10.68
N ILE A 70 8.59 -3.03 -11.12
CA ILE A 70 9.93 -2.82 -10.58
C ILE A 70 10.71 -1.97 -11.59
N ILE A 71 11.31 -0.89 -11.11
CA ILE A 71 12.10 0.03 -11.91
C ILE A 71 13.56 -0.18 -11.54
N ASN A 72 14.41 -0.39 -12.54
CA ASN A 72 15.87 -0.42 -12.43
C ASN A 72 16.49 0.92 -12.81
#